data_AF-H0TJ25-F1
#
_entry.id   AF-H0TJ25-F1
#
_cell.length_a   1.000
_cell.length_b   1.000
_cell.length_c   1.000
_cell.angle_alpha   90.00
_cell.angle_beta   90.00
_cell.angle_gamma   90.00
#
_symmetry.space_group_name_H-M   'P 1'
#
loop_
_entity.id
_entity.type
_entity.pdbx_description
1 polymer ?
#
loop_
_entity_poly.entity_id
_entity_poly.type
_entity_poly.pdbx_seq_one_letter_code
_entity_poly.pdbx_strand_id
1 'polypeptide(L)' 'MHPKQKAERAEFKRELRARIQLLAAERGLPESETKPVLSRLRTYEVIKFCRRHRVNYDWLLSGSIKGLLEMARSRP' A
#
# COMPACT_ATOMS: atom_id res chain seq x y z
N MET A 1 6.62 7.06 -23.34
CA MET A 1 5.94 5.95 -22.62
C MET A 1 4.79 5.47 -23.47
N HIS A 2 4.71 4.18 -23.76
CA HIS A 2 3.63 3.62 -24.58
C HIS A 2 2.27 3.78 -23.87
N PRO A 3 1.14 4.01 -24.58
CA PRO A 3 -0.18 4.19 -23.94
C PRO A 3 -0.56 3.05 -22.98
N LYS A 4 -0.25 1.80 -23.35
CA LYS A 4 -0.46 0.62 -22.50
C LYS A 4 0.27 0.72 -21.15
N GLN A 5 1.56 1.08 -21.17
CA GLN A 5 2.36 1.25 -19.95
C GLN A 5 1.82 2.39 -19.05
N LYS A 6 1.26 3.46 -19.66
CA LYS A 6 0.62 4.55 -18.91
C LYS A 6 -0.62 4.06 -18.17
N ALA A 7 -1.45 3.25 -18.83
CA ALA A 7 -2.67 2.69 -18.26
C ALA A 7 -2.35 1.71 -17.13
N GLU A 8 -1.43 0.77 -17.34
CA GLU A 8 -0.95 -0.18 -16.33
C GLU A 8 -0.41 0.55 -15.09
N ARG A 9 0.39 1.60 -15.29
CA ARG A 9 0.91 2.41 -14.18
C ARG A 9 -0.20 3.15 -13.42
N ALA A 10 -1.23 3.63 -14.11
CA ALA A 10 -2.36 4.31 -13.48
C ALA A 10 -3.20 3.32 -12.64
N GLU A 11 -3.47 2.14 -13.20
CA GLU A 11 -4.17 1.06 -12.52
C GLU A 11 -3.42 0.58 -11.27
N PHE A 12 -2.13 0.28 -11.41
CA PHE A 12 -1.27 -0.07 -10.28
C PHE A 12 -1.35 0.97 -9.15
N LYS A 13 -1.26 2.26 -9.49
CA LYS A 13 -1.36 3.34 -8.49
C LYS A 13 -2.75 3.43 -7.86
N ARG A 14 -3.81 3.12 -8.60
CA ARG A 14 -5.19 3.09 -8.08
C ARG A 14 -5.33 1.96 -7.05
N GLU A 15 -4.89 0.76 -7.40
CA GLU A 15 -4.93 -0.40 -6.50
C GLU A 15 -4.09 -0.20 -5.24
N LEU A 16 -2.87 0.34 -5.39
CA LEU A 16 -1.99 0.62 -4.27
C LEU A 16 -2.65 1.60 -3.28
N ARG A 17 -3.33 2.64 -3.77
CA ARG A 17 -4.10 3.56 -2.90
C ARG A 17 -5.26 2.87 -2.22
N ALA A 18 -6.02 2.05 -2.94
CA ALA A 18 -7.15 1.32 -2.37
C ALA A 18 -6.70 0.40 -1.21
N ARG A 19 -5.58 -0.31 -1.37
CA ARG A 19 -5.02 -1.17 -0.30
C ARG A 19 -4.54 -0.36 0.91
N ILE A 20 -3.91 0.80 0.70
CA ILE A 20 -3.52 1.71 1.81
C ILE A 20 -4.76 2.20 2.56
N GLN A 21 -5.80 2.61 1.84
CA GLN A 21 -7.05 3.09 2.43
C GLN A 21 -7.78 1.98 3.20
N LEU A 22 -7.80 0.75 2.67
CA LEU A 22 -8.37 -0.40 3.35
C LEU A 22 -7.65 -0.69 4.68
N LEU A 23 -6.31 -0.66 4.68
CA LEU A 23 -5.54 -0.79 5.92
C LEU A 23 -5.78 0.36 6.90
N ALA A 24 -5.88 1.59 6.38
CA ALA A 24 -6.14 2.75 7.21
C ALA A 24 -7.49 2.62 7.93
N ALA A 25 -8.53 2.21 7.21
CA ALA A 25 -9.85 1.96 7.77
C ALA A 25 -9.82 0.80 8.78
N GLU A 26 -9.21 -0.33 8.44
CA GLU A 26 -9.14 -1.51 9.32
C GLU A 26 -8.38 -1.23 10.63
N ARG A 27 -7.37 -0.36 10.59
CA ARG A 27 -6.50 -0.07 11.75
C ARG A 27 -6.79 1.26 12.43
N GLY A 28 -7.79 2.01 11.96
CA GLY A 28 -8.10 3.34 12.47
C GLY A 28 -6.96 4.35 12.30
N LEU A 29 -6.19 4.28 11.21
CA LEU A 29 -5.07 5.20 10.99
C LEU A 29 -5.58 6.60 10.64
N PRO A 30 -5.06 7.66 11.28
CA PRO A 30 -5.45 9.03 10.96
C PRO A 30 -4.90 9.47 9.59
N GLU A 31 -5.53 10.48 8.99
CA GLU A 31 -5.08 11.05 7.71
C GLU A 31 -3.63 11.55 7.73
N SER A 32 -3.14 12.02 8.89
CA SER A 32 -1.75 12.47 9.05
C SER A 32 -0.72 11.37 8.75
N GLU A 33 -1.08 10.10 8.94
CA GLU A 33 -0.21 8.96 8.66
C GLU A 33 -0.34 8.43 7.23
N THR A 34 -1.50 8.62 6.59
CA THR A 34 -1.78 8.07 5.26
C THR A 34 -1.57 9.08 4.13
N LYS A 35 -1.77 10.37 4.39
CA LYS A 35 -1.60 11.47 3.41
C LYS A 35 -0.21 11.52 2.77
N PRO A 36 0.92 11.34 3.50
CA PRO A 36 2.25 11.35 2.88
C PRO A 36 2.39 10.29 1.78
N VAL A 37 1.95 9.06 2.06
CA VAL A 37 2.05 7.95 1.11
C VAL A 37 1.03 8.07 -0.05
N LEU A 38 -0.22 8.45 0.23
CA LEU A 38 -1.30 8.51 -0.77
C LEU A 38 -1.09 9.59 -1.84
N SER A 39 -0.41 10.70 -1.50
CA SER A 39 -0.24 11.86 -2.37
C SER A 39 0.46 11.50 -3.69
N ARG A 40 1.67 10.96 -3.61
CA ARG A 40 2.54 10.72 -4.77
C ARG A 40 3.01 9.27 -4.89
N LEU A 41 2.72 8.41 -3.89
CA LEU A 41 3.20 7.02 -3.84
C LEU A 41 4.71 6.95 -4.08
N ARG A 42 5.47 7.86 -3.47
CA ARG A 42 6.93 7.85 -3.57
C ARG A 42 7.44 6.60 -2.86
N THR A 43 8.40 5.89 -3.46
CA THR A 43 8.95 4.64 -2.92
C THR A 43 9.38 4.79 -1.45
N TYR A 44 10.03 5.90 -1.10
CA TYR A 44 10.41 6.20 0.28
C TYR A 44 9.22 6.26 1.25
N GLU A 45 8.12 6.93 0.87
CA GLU A 45 6.92 7.03 1.70
C GLU A 45 6.19 5.69 1.82
N VAL A 46 6.18 4.90 0.74
CA VAL A 46 5.62 3.53 0.77
C VAL A 46 6.42 2.64 1.72
N ILE A 47 7.76 2.66 1.63
CA ILE A 47 8.65 1.91 2.54
C ILE A 47 8.45 2.35 3.98
N LYS A 48 8.39 3.67 4.23
CA LYS A 48 8.18 4.22 5.57
C LYS A 48 6.83 3.80 6.14
N PHE A 49 5.77 3.88 5.35
CA PHE A 49 4.43 3.41 5.72
C PHE A 49 4.43 1.92 6.06
N CYS A 50 5.03 1.08 5.20
CA CYS A 50 5.10 -0.36 5.45
C CYS A 50 5.84 -0.69 6.75
N ARG A 51 6.99 -0.05 7.00
CA ARG A 51 7.75 -0.27 8.23
C ARG A 51 6.99 0.20 9.47
N ARG A 52 6.43 1.41 9.45
CA ARG A 52 5.69 2.00 10.58
C ARG A 52 4.49 1.16 10.97
N HIS A 53 3.74 0.69 9.99
CA HIS A 53 2.50 -0.05 10.22
C HIS A 53 2.67 -1.57 10.11
N ARG A 54 3.89 -2.09 9.98
CA ARG A 54 4.13 -3.55 9.79
C ARG A 54 3.28 -4.14 8.66
N VAL A 55 3.30 -3.49 7.50
CA VAL A 55 2.58 -3.95 6.29
C VAL A 55 3.52 -4.76 5.43
N ASN A 56 3.06 -5.92 4.96
CA ASN A 56 3.79 -6.75 4.02
C ASN A 56 3.81 -6.10 2.62
N TYR A 57 5.00 -6.00 2.01
CA TYR A 57 5.20 -5.34 0.72
C TYR A 57 4.53 -6.08 -0.43
N ASP A 58 4.61 -7.40 -0.46
CA ASP A 58 4.05 -8.20 -1.55
C ASP A 58 2.53 -8.06 -1.59
N TRP A 59 1.89 -8.08 -0.42
CA TRP A 59 0.47 -7.80 -0.32
C TRP A 59 0.14 -6.38 -0.78
N LEU A 60 0.88 -5.37 -0.29
CA LEU A 60 0.57 -3.99 -0.62
C LEU A 60 0.74 -3.69 -2.12
N LEU A 61 1.82 -4.18 -2.74
CA LEU A 61 2.16 -3.88 -4.13
C LEU A 61 1.34 -4.71 -5.12
N SER A 62 1.06 -5.98 -4.83
CA SER A 62 0.45 -6.91 -5.79
C SER A 62 -0.86 -7.56 -5.33
N GLY A 63 -1.28 -7.37 -4.08
CA GLY A 63 -2.41 -8.09 -3.51
C GLY A 63 -2.11 -9.54 -3.14
N SER A 64 -0.84 -9.92 -3.00
CA SER A 64 -0.42 -11.28 -2.63
C SER A 64 -1.13 -11.80 -1.37
N ILE A 65 -1.94 -12.85 -1.53
CA ILE A 65 -2.65 -13.50 -0.42
C ILE A 65 -1.66 -14.13 0.57
N LYS A 66 -0.53 -14.66 0.10
CA LYS A 66 0.55 -15.15 0.96
C LYS A 66 1.10 -14.03 1.84
N GLY A 67 1.38 -12.87 1.24
CA GLY A 67 1.83 -11.69 1.99
C GLY A 67 0.80 -11.19 3.01
N LEU A 68 -0.50 -11.30 2.70
CA LEU A 68 -1.58 -10.98 3.64
C LEU A 68 -1.56 -11.91 4.86
N LEU A 69 -1.45 -13.21 4.60
CA LEU A 69 -1.43 -14.24 5.64
C LEU A 69 -0.21 -14.08 6.57
N GLU A 70 0.96 -13.82 6.00
CA GLU A 70 2.18 -13.52 6.77
C GLU A 70 1.97 -12.29 7.67
N MET A 71 1.44 -11.20 7.10
CA MET A 71 1.14 -9.98 7.86
C MET A 71 0.16 -10.22 9.01
N ALA A 72 -0.89 -11.01 8.79
CA ALA A 72 -1.88 -11.33 9.80
C ALA A 72 -1.27 -12.18 10.94
N ARG A 73 -0.38 -13.12 10.61
CA ARG A 73 0.31 -13.98 11.59
C ARG A 73 1.41 -13.27 12.38
N SER A 74 1.99 -12.21 11.83
CA SER A 74 3.02 -11.41 12.51
C SER A 74 2.45 -10.32 13.44
N ARG A 75 1.12 -10.23 13.59
CA ARG A 75 0.52 -9.37 14.60
C ARG A 75 0.70 -9.99 15.98
N PRO A 76 1.21 -9.23 16.98
CA PRO A 76 1.30 -9.69 18.36
C PRO A 76 -0.08 -9.87 19.00
#